data_AF-G2Y2W4-F1
#
_entry.id   AF-G2Y2W4-F1
#
_cell.length_a   1.000
_cell.length_b   1.000
_cell.length_c   1.000
_cell.angle_alpha   90.00
_cell.angle_beta   90.00
_cell.angle_gamma   90.00
#
_symmetry.space_group_name_H-M   'P 1'
#
loop_
_entity.id
_entity.type
_entity.pdbx_description
1 polymer ?
#
loop_
_entity_poly.entity_id
_entity_poly.type
_entity_poly.pdbx_seq_one_letter_code
_entity_poly.pdbx_strand_id
1 'polypeptide(L)'
;MSANDIYQTPLTSRYASKEMKEIFSARNRASTWRTLWIDLAEAEKELGLDISAEGIQQMKDNRIMTDKDFEVAAEEEKKRRHDVMAHVHAFGQVAPKAAGIIHYGATSCYCTDNADLIFQRDALDLILPKLATVIYKLSQFALEFKDLPTLGYTHFQPAQLITVGRRASQWVQDLLMDLEDIKRVRADLRYRGAQGTTGTQASFMEIFKGDGSKIDQLNEILCEKAGFPSCYAISTQTYSRKVDLRIANALSSFGATAQRISSDIRHLANLKELEEPFEKDQIGSSAMAYKRNPMRSERIAALGRHLANLNKNANDTYAAQWFERTLDDSAIRRITIPEMFLSADAVCMAMDNVVSGFVVYPNRIHSRVMEELPFMATEVIIMRIVANGGSRQEAHEEIRVLSHQASDVVKKQGGRNDLIDRIKATKYFEPVWADLDNMMDPKNFIGRSAHSVEKYCGPGGEVEAALAEWSSQIKSSKAVELSL
;
A
#
# COMPACT_ATOMS: atom_id res chain seq x y z
N MET A 1 -25.99 -22.38 8.66
CA MET A 1 -26.00 -21.20 9.56
C MET A 1 -26.02 -19.97 8.68
N SER A 2 -26.74 -18.90 9.04
CA SER A 2 -26.71 -17.67 8.24
C SER A 2 -25.29 -17.09 8.24
N ALA A 3 -24.92 -16.36 7.19
CA ALA A 3 -23.65 -15.65 7.14
C ALA A 3 -23.56 -14.60 8.27
N ASN A 4 -24.70 -14.12 8.78
CA ASN A 4 -24.81 -13.19 9.92
C ASN A 4 -24.65 -13.87 11.30
N ASP A 5 -24.70 -15.20 11.34
CA ASP A 5 -24.57 -15.98 12.59
C ASP A 5 -23.13 -16.48 12.81
N ILE A 6 -22.23 -16.23 11.85
CA ILE A 6 -20.84 -16.65 11.89
C ILE A 6 -19.92 -15.44 11.75
N TYR A 7 -18.76 -15.50 12.41
CA TYR A 7 -17.75 -14.47 12.24
C TYR A 7 -17.31 -14.38 10.78
N GLN A 8 -17.30 -13.16 10.26
CA GLN A 8 -16.73 -12.82 8.97
C GLN A 8 -15.63 -11.81 9.20
N THR A 9 -14.47 -12.03 8.56
CA THR A 9 -13.44 -11.00 8.56
C THR A 9 -13.99 -9.71 7.93
N PRO A 10 -13.82 -8.56 8.59
CA PRO A 10 -14.33 -7.30 8.04
C PRO A 10 -13.61 -6.88 6.76
N LEU A 11 -12.44 -7.46 6.48
CA LEU A 11 -11.72 -7.23 5.23
C LEU A 11 -12.57 -7.62 4.00
N THR A 12 -13.32 -8.72 4.07
CA THR A 12 -14.15 -9.17 2.95
C THR A 12 -15.56 -8.56 2.99
N SER A 13 -16.15 -8.40 4.16
CA SER A 13 -17.52 -7.90 4.28
C SER A 13 -17.64 -6.37 4.20
N ARG A 14 -16.57 -5.62 4.49
CA ARG A 14 -16.64 -4.16 4.67
C ARG A 14 -15.61 -3.34 3.91
N TYR A 15 -14.36 -3.82 3.80
CA TYR A 15 -13.25 -2.92 3.43
C TYR A 15 -12.67 -3.10 2.03
N ALA A 16 -12.33 -4.32 1.63
CA ALA A 16 -11.63 -4.54 0.36
C ALA A 16 -12.56 -4.43 -0.85
N SER A 17 -11.97 -4.19 -2.02
CA SER A 17 -12.64 -4.21 -3.32
C SER A 17 -13.17 -5.59 -3.68
N LYS A 18 -14.17 -5.63 -4.57
CA LYS A 18 -14.74 -6.88 -5.06
C LYS A 18 -13.69 -7.71 -5.80
N GLU A 19 -12.89 -7.05 -6.62
CA GLU A 19 -11.83 -7.63 -7.44
C GLU A 19 -10.79 -8.35 -6.56
N MET A 20 -10.34 -7.72 -5.48
CA MET A 20 -9.38 -8.34 -4.56
C MET A 20 -9.99 -9.54 -3.82
N LYS A 21 -11.28 -9.46 -3.44
CA LYS A 21 -11.99 -10.60 -2.83
C LYS A 21 -12.12 -11.78 -3.80
N GLU A 22 -12.39 -11.50 -5.07
CA GLU A 22 -12.54 -12.52 -6.11
C GLU A 22 -11.23 -13.29 -6.34
N ILE A 23 -10.09 -12.60 -6.37
CA ILE A 23 -8.76 -13.22 -6.48
C ILE A 23 -8.56 -14.30 -5.41
N PHE A 24 -8.87 -13.99 -4.14
CA PHE A 24 -8.68 -14.93 -3.02
C PHE A 24 -9.91 -15.80 -2.70
N SER A 25 -10.93 -15.79 -3.56
CA SER A 25 -12.15 -16.58 -3.34
C SER A 25 -11.90 -18.08 -3.50
N ALA A 26 -12.71 -18.90 -2.82
CA ALA A 26 -12.65 -20.36 -2.96
C ALA A 26 -12.91 -20.80 -4.41
N ARG A 27 -13.83 -20.15 -5.12
CA ARG A 27 -14.13 -20.43 -6.53
C ARG A 27 -12.95 -20.13 -7.43
N ASN A 28 -12.30 -18.98 -7.28
CA ASN A 28 -11.12 -18.66 -8.06
C ASN A 28 -9.98 -19.65 -7.78
N ARG A 29 -9.75 -19.99 -6.51
CA ARG A 29 -8.76 -21.00 -6.12
C ARG A 29 -8.97 -22.33 -6.82
N ALA A 30 -10.15 -22.93 -6.66
CA ALA A 30 -10.42 -24.25 -7.20
C ALA A 30 -10.55 -24.26 -8.73
N SER A 31 -11.04 -23.17 -9.33
CA SER A 31 -11.06 -23.04 -10.80
C SER A 31 -9.64 -22.87 -11.36
N THR A 32 -8.76 -22.18 -10.66
CA THR A 32 -7.34 -22.07 -11.03
C THR A 32 -6.66 -23.43 -10.92
N TRP A 33 -6.95 -24.25 -9.91
CA TRP A 33 -6.45 -25.63 -9.87
C TRP A 33 -6.89 -26.43 -11.09
N ARG A 34 -8.16 -26.31 -11.51
CA ARG A 34 -8.65 -26.90 -12.76
C ARG A 34 -7.91 -26.39 -13.99
N THR A 35 -7.67 -25.07 -14.09
CA THR A 35 -6.84 -24.48 -15.16
C THR A 35 -5.45 -25.09 -15.19
N LEU A 36 -4.78 -25.19 -14.05
CA LEU A 36 -3.44 -25.77 -13.95
C LEU A 36 -3.43 -27.24 -14.39
N TRP A 37 -4.41 -28.04 -14.01
CA TRP A 37 -4.50 -29.42 -14.51
C TRP A 37 -4.79 -29.50 -16.02
N ILE A 38 -5.56 -28.56 -16.58
CA ILE A 38 -5.75 -28.45 -18.03
C ILE A 38 -4.42 -28.15 -18.71
N ASP A 39 -3.69 -27.13 -18.22
CA ASP A 39 -2.41 -26.71 -18.78
C ASP A 39 -1.36 -27.84 -18.72
N LEU A 40 -1.35 -28.60 -17.61
CA LEU A 40 -0.51 -29.79 -17.46
C LEU A 40 -0.84 -30.83 -18.53
N ALA A 41 -2.12 -31.22 -18.65
CA ALA A 41 -2.54 -32.25 -19.59
C ALA A 41 -2.31 -31.85 -21.05
N GLU A 42 -2.46 -30.56 -21.38
CA GLU A 42 -2.13 -30.04 -22.71
C GLU A 42 -0.63 -30.11 -23.01
N ALA A 43 0.21 -29.64 -22.07
CA ALA A 43 1.66 -29.63 -22.26
C ALA A 43 2.23 -31.06 -22.31
N GLU A 44 1.76 -31.94 -21.43
CA GLU A 44 2.10 -33.37 -21.43
C GLU A 44 1.75 -34.06 -22.75
N LYS A 45 0.59 -33.73 -23.31
CA LYS A 45 0.17 -34.21 -24.62
C LYS A 45 1.05 -33.70 -25.75
N GLU A 46 1.37 -32.41 -25.75
CA GLU A 46 2.26 -31.78 -26.72
C GLU A 46 3.64 -32.45 -26.74
N LEU A 47 4.12 -32.88 -25.56
CA LEU A 47 5.39 -33.58 -25.38
C LEU A 47 5.32 -35.09 -25.65
N GLY A 48 4.18 -35.58 -26.15
CA GLY A 48 4.00 -36.93 -26.69
C GLY A 48 3.47 -37.96 -25.70
N LEU A 49 2.86 -37.56 -24.58
CA LEU A 49 2.12 -38.48 -23.71
C LEU A 49 0.73 -38.76 -24.29
N ASP A 50 0.26 -40.00 -24.12
CA ASP A 50 -1.03 -40.45 -24.64
C ASP A 50 -2.19 -39.90 -23.78
N ILE A 51 -2.58 -38.67 -24.07
CA ILE A 51 -3.66 -37.95 -23.38
C ILE A 51 -4.77 -37.63 -24.38
N SER A 52 -5.98 -38.10 -24.06
CA SER A 52 -7.16 -37.93 -24.91
C SER A 52 -7.50 -36.46 -25.17
N ALA A 53 -7.64 -36.08 -26.45
CA ALA A 53 -8.12 -34.74 -26.84
C ALA A 53 -9.51 -34.46 -26.24
N GLU A 54 -10.36 -35.48 -26.22
CA GLU A 54 -11.70 -35.39 -25.68
C GLU A 54 -11.69 -35.24 -24.16
N GLY A 55 -10.76 -35.91 -23.46
CA GLY A 55 -10.55 -35.71 -22.03
C GLY A 55 -10.17 -34.27 -21.70
N ILE A 56 -9.20 -33.69 -22.42
CA ILE A 56 -8.80 -32.29 -22.26
C ILE A 56 -9.99 -31.35 -22.53
N GLN A 57 -10.78 -31.62 -23.57
CA GLN A 57 -11.97 -30.80 -23.86
C GLN A 57 -12.99 -30.86 -22.71
N GLN A 58 -13.27 -32.04 -22.15
CA GLN A 58 -14.15 -32.15 -20.98
C GLN A 58 -13.62 -31.35 -19.77
N MET A 59 -12.30 -31.35 -19.55
CA MET A 59 -11.69 -30.54 -18.50
C MET A 59 -11.92 -29.05 -18.75
N LYS A 60 -11.72 -28.56 -19.99
CA LYS A 60 -11.95 -27.17 -20.37
C LYS A 60 -13.41 -26.73 -20.21
N ASP A 61 -14.35 -27.56 -20.65
CA ASP A 61 -15.78 -27.30 -20.54
C ASP A 61 -16.22 -27.17 -19.06
N ASN A 62 -15.49 -27.83 -18.16
CA ASN A 62 -15.74 -27.82 -16.72
C ASN A 62 -14.67 -27.05 -15.92
N ARG A 63 -13.93 -26.13 -16.53
CA ARG A 63 -12.84 -25.39 -15.86
C ARG A 63 -13.31 -24.61 -14.64
N ILE A 64 -14.48 -23.98 -14.71
CA ILE A 64 -15.01 -23.15 -13.63
C ILE A 64 -15.71 -24.04 -12.60
N MET A 65 -15.33 -23.91 -11.33
CA MET A 65 -16.00 -24.63 -10.24
C MET A 65 -17.43 -24.14 -10.02
N THR A 66 -18.38 -25.07 -10.01
CA THR A 66 -19.78 -24.84 -9.64
C THR A 66 -20.01 -25.12 -8.15
N ASP A 67 -21.16 -24.67 -7.61
CA ASP A 67 -21.50 -24.93 -6.21
C ASP A 67 -21.71 -26.42 -5.93
N LYS A 68 -22.26 -27.14 -6.90
CA LYS A 68 -22.39 -28.60 -6.85
C LYS A 68 -21.03 -29.29 -6.81
N ASP A 69 -20.04 -28.79 -7.56
CA ASP A 69 -18.68 -29.34 -7.49
C ASP A 69 -18.07 -29.17 -6.09
N PHE A 70 -18.35 -28.04 -5.42
CA PHE A 70 -17.90 -27.81 -4.04
C PHE A 70 -18.53 -28.77 -3.05
N GLU A 71 -19.80 -29.14 -3.22
CA GLU A 71 -20.45 -30.16 -2.39
C GLU A 71 -19.74 -31.52 -2.52
N VAL A 72 -19.47 -31.95 -3.76
CA VAL A 72 -18.73 -33.20 -4.03
C VAL A 72 -17.33 -33.13 -3.43
N ALA A 73 -16.59 -32.04 -3.65
CA ALA A 73 -15.25 -31.87 -3.09
C ALA A 73 -15.27 -31.89 -1.54
N ALA A 74 -16.25 -31.25 -0.90
CA ALA A 74 -16.35 -31.23 0.57
C ALA A 74 -16.64 -32.62 1.15
N GLU A 75 -17.54 -33.39 0.53
CA GLU A 75 -17.80 -34.78 0.93
C GLU A 75 -16.55 -35.65 0.80
N GLU A 76 -15.82 -35.48 -0.29
CA GLU A 76 -14.61 -36.24 -0.58
C GLU A 76 -13.43 -35.83 0.32
N GLU A 77 -13.30 -34.55 0.67
CA GLU A 77 -12.29 -34.05 1.60
C GLU A 77 -12.54 -34.62 3.00
N LYS A 78 -13.81 -34.69 3.43
CA LYS A 78 -14.19 -35.32 4.71
C LYS A 78 -13.78 -36.80 4.77
N LYS A 79 -13.85 -37.51 3.64
CA LYS A 79 -13.43 -38.93 3.52
C LYS A 79 -11.91 -39.08 3.47
N ARG A 80 -11.25 -38.35 2.58
CA ARG A 80 -9.81 -38.52 2.26
C ARG A 80 -8.87 -37.75 3.17
N ARG A 81 -9.36 -36.73 3.89
CA ARG A 81 -8.55 -35.79 4.68
C ARG A 81 -7.46 -35.10 3.86
N HIS A 82 -7.75 -34.85 2.58
CA HIS A 82 -6.84 -34.20 1.63
C HIS A 82 -7.64 -33.38 0.60
N ASP A 83 -7.47 -32.06 0.64
CA ASP A 83 -8.19 -31.10 -0.21
C ASP A 83 -7.92 -31.30 -1.70
N VAL A 84 -6.65 -31.33 -2.12
CA VAL A 84 -6.30 -31.52 -3.53
C VAL A 84 -6.87 -32.81 -4.10
N MET A 85 -6.72 -33.94 -3.40
CA MET A 85 -7.25 -35.23 -3.87
C MET A 85 -8.78 -35.27 -3.92
N ALA A 86 -9.45 -34.54 -3.03
CA ALA A 86 -10.90 -34.36 -3.12
C ALA A 86 -11.30 -33.58 -4.38
N HIS A 87 -10.57 -32.52 -4.71
CA HIS A 87 -10.77 -31.74 -5.92
C HIS A 87 -10.41 -32.50 -7.21
N VAL A 88 -9.36 -33.32 -7.21
CA VAL A 88 -9.01 -34.22 -8.33
C VAL A 88 -10.17 -35.18 -8.60
N HIS A 89 -10.72 -35.80 -7.56
CA HIS A 89 -11.86 -36.70 -7.69
C HIS A 89 -13.11 -35.98 -8.22
N ALA A 90 -13.46 -34.83 -7.63
CA ALA A 90 -14.60 -34.02 -8.07
C ALA A 90 -14.45 -33.60 -9.54
N PHE A 91 -13.24 -33.24 -9.98
CA PHE A 91 -12.98 -32.89 -11.37
C PHE A 91 -13.09 -34.10 -12.31
N GLY A 92 -12.60 -35.26 -11.88
CA GLY A 92 -12.76 -36.51 -12.63
C GLY A 92 -14.21 -36.95 -12.81
N GLN A 93 -15.13 -36.61 -11.89
CA GLN A 93 -16.56 -36.91 -12.07
C GLN A 93 -17.20 -36.11 -13.21
N VAL A 94 -16.79 -34.85 -13.40
CA VAL A 94 -17.30 -33.98 -14.47
C VAL A 94 -16.50 -34.09 -15.76
N ALA A 95 -15.29 -34.66 -15.71
CA ALA A 95 -14.45 -34.98 -16.86
C ALA A 95 -14.02 -36.47 -16.86
N PRO A 96 -14.96 -37.43 -17.01
CA PRO A 96 -14.68 -38.85 -16.86
C PRO A 96 -13.62 -39.39 -17.84
N LYS A 97 -13.48 -38.80 -19.04
CA LYS A 97 -12.45 -39.21 -20.00
C LYS A 97 -11.05 -38.71 -19.64
N ALA A 98 -10.94 -37.76 -18.71
CA ALA A 98 -9.69 -37.28 -18.16
C ALA A 98 -9.41 -37.80 -16.74
N ALA A 99 -10.36 -38.46 -16.09
CA ALA A 99 -10.26 -38.83 -14.67
C ALA A 99 -8.98 -39.59 -14.30
N GLY A 100 -8.46 -40.44 -15.22
CA GLY A 100 -7.23 -41.19 -15.01
C GLY A 100 -5.92 -40.40 -15.23
N ILE A 101 -5.98 -39.21 -15.84
CA ILE A 101 -4.82 -38.38 -16.17
C ILE A 101 -4.79 -37.03 -15.44
N ILE A 102 -5.88 -36.65 -14.75
CA ILE A 102 -5.86 -35.44 -13.91
C ILE A 102 -4.78 -35.65 -12.85
N HIS A 103 -3.87 -34.67 -12.76
CA HIS A 103 -2.75 -34.67 -11.82
C HIS A 103 -1.62 -35.68 -12.13
N TYR A 104 -1.55 -36.19 -13.37
CA TYR A 104 -0.51 -37.14 -13.76
C TYR A 104 0.90 -36.56 -13.56
N GLY A 105 1.80 -37.34 -12.94
CA GLY A 105 3.17 -36.93 -12.61
C GLY A 105 3.34 -35.86 -11.53
N ALA A 106 2.28 -35.11 -11.21
CA ALA A 106 2.33 -33.98 -10.30
C ALA A 106 2.21 -34.38 -8.82
N THR A 107 2.46 -33.40 -7.95
CA THR A 107 2.19 -33.44 -6.50
C THR A 107 1.24 -32.31 -6.14
N SER A 108 0.60 -32.35 -4.97
CA SER A 108 -0.35 -31.32 -4.51
C SER A 108 0.12 -29.88 -4.74
N CYS A 109 1.40 -29.60 -4.49
CA CYS A 109 2.00 -28.27 -4.72
C CYS A 109 2.05 -27.82 -6.19
N TYR A 110 1.88 -28.71 -7.16
CA TYR A 110 1.68 -28.29 -8.54
C TYR A 110 0.47 -27.37 -8.67
N CYS A 111 -0.66 -27.71 -8.03
CA CYS A 111 -1.85 -26.87 -8.11
C CYS A 111 -1.86 -25.79 -7.02
N THR A 112 -1.50 -26.11 -5.77
CA THR A 112 -1.63 -25.15 -4.67
C THR A 112 -0.63 -24.01 -4.77
N ASP A 113 0.65 -24.32 -4.98
CA ASP A 113 1.72 -23.31 -4.94
C ASP A 113 1.76 -22.45 -6.21
N ASN A 114 1.53 -23.05 -7.39
CA ASN A 114 1.42 -22.27 -8.62
C ASN A 114 0.19 -21.34 -8.59
N ALA A 115 -0.95 -21.82 -8.05
CA ALA A 115 -2.12 -20.97 -7.87
C ALA A 115 -1.85 -19.82 -6.89
N ASP A 116 -1.20 -20.07 -5.76
CA ASP A 116 -0.82 -19.01 -4.82
C ASP A 116 0.10 -17.96 -5.48
N LEU A 117 1.05 -18.36 -6.32
CA LEU A 117 1.90 -17.42 -7.06
C LEU A 117 1.09 -16.60 -8.08
N ILE A 118 0.13 -17.20 -8.78
CA ILE A 118 -0.80 -16.49 -9.67
C ILE A 118 -1.61 -15.46 -8.88
N PHE A 119 -2.20 -15.84 -7.74
CA PHE A 119 -3.00 -14.92 -6.93
C PHE A 119 -2.17 -13.77 -6.38
N GLN A 120 -0.94 -14.03 -5.93
CA GLN A 120 -0.05 -12.98 -5.46
C GLN A 120 0.36 -12.03 -6.58
N ARG A 121 0.65 -12.53 -7.79
CA ARG A 121 0.91 -11.68 -8.97
C ARG A 121 -0.30 -10.81 -9.28
N ASP A 122 -1.47 -11.41 -9.43
CA ASP A 122 -2.68 -10.72 -9.85
C ASP A 122 -3.12 -9.68 -8.79
N ALA A 123 -2.91 -9.98 -7.50
CA ALA A 123 -3.17 -9.05 -6.42
C ALA A 123 -2.16 -7.88 -6.39
N LEU A 124 -0.88 -8.12 -6.68
CA LEU A 124 0.11 -7.04 -6.85
C LEU A 124 -0.25 -6.15 -8.05
N ASP A 125 -0.66 -6.76 -9.16
CA ASP A 125 -1.11 -6.07 -10.37
C ASP A 125 -2.37 -5.23 -10.14
N LEU A 126 -3.19 -5.60 -9.15
CA LEU A 126 -4.34 -4.81 -8.72
C LEU A 126 -3.96 -3.65 -7.78
N ILE A 127 -2.94 -3.82 -6.93
CA ILE A 127 -2.48 -2.79 -5.97
C ILE A 127 -1.70 -1.68 -6.67
N LEU A 128 -0.76 -2.04 -7.54
CA LEU A 128 0.15 -1.10 -8.21
C LEU A 128 -0.55 0.11 -8.85
N PRO A 129 -1.57 -0.05 -9.72
CA PRO A 129 -2.26 1.09 -10.31
C PRO A 129 -3.05 1.93 -9.29
N LYS A 130 -3.55 1.31 -8.20
CA LYS A 130 -4.25 2.03 -7.12
C LYS A 130 -3.28 2.91 -6.33
N LEU A 131 -2.13 2.36 -5.95
CA LEU A 131 -1.07 3.12 -5.28
C LEU A 131 -0.55 4.25 -6.17
N ALA A 132 -0.29 3.98 -7.45
CA ALA A 132 0.11 4.99 -8.44
C ALA A 132 -0.90 6.15 -8.54
N THR A 133 -2.20 5.84 -8.49
CA THR A 133 -3.27 6.86 -8.49
C THR A 133 -3.24 7.72 -7.23
N VAL A 134 -3.04 7.12 -6.06
CA VAL A 134 -2.89 7.87 -4.79
C VAL A 134 -1.68 8.81 -4.85
N ILE A 135 -0.54 8.32 -5.33
CA ILE A 135 0.69 9.11 -5.47
C ILE A 135 0.46 10.28 -6.42
N TYR A 136 -0.18 10.05 -7.57
CA TYR A 136 -0.51 11.10 -8.53
C TYR A 136 -1.41 12.19 -7.92
N LYS A 137 -2.54 11.81 -7.31
CA LYS A 137 -3.47 12.80 -6.75
C LYS A 137 -2.83 13.60 -5.62
N LEU A 138 -2.02 12.95 -4.79
CA LEU A 138 -1.27 13.62 -3.73
C LEU A 138 -0.18 14.55 -4.28
N SER A 139 0.46 14.19 -5.40
CA SER A 139 1.44 15.07 -6.06
C SER A 139 0.77 16.29 -6.71
N GLN A 140 -0.44 16.14 -7.26
CA GLN A 140 -1.23 17.28 -7.75
C GLN A 140 -1.61 18.22 -6.60
N PHE A 141 -2.05 17.68 -5.46
CA PHE A 141 -2.28 18.46 -4.25
C PHE A 141 -1.00 19.18 -3.78
N ALA A 142 0.15 18.50 -3.84
CA ALA A 142 1.42 19.11 -3.49
C ALA A 142 1.76 20.30 -4.38
N LEU A 143 1.55 20.17 -5.70
CA LEU A 143 1.76 21.25 -6.67
C LEU A 143 0.80 22.42 -6.47
N GLU A 144 -0.48 22.15 -6.24
CA GLU A 144 -1.51 23.17 -5.99
C GLU A 144 -1.13 24.07 -4.79
N PHE A 145 -0.66 23.45 -3.71
CA PHE A 145 -0.32 24.16 -2.47
C PHE A 145 1.18 24.38 -2.26
N LYS A 146 1.99 24.33 -3.33
CA LYS A 146 3.46 24.43 -3.26
C LYS A 146 3.95 25.75 -2.67
N ASP A 147 3.16 26.82 -2.81
CA ASP A 147 3.51 28.18 -2.38
C ASP A 147 2.82 28.61 -1.07
N LEU A 148 1.90 27.80 -0.51
CA LEU A 148 1.13 28.16 0.70
C LEU A 148 1.98 27.94 1.96
N PRO A 149 2.44 29.00 2.66
CA PRO A 149 3.26 28.84 3.86
C PRO A 149 2.46 28.19 4.99
N THR A 150 3.10 27.28 5.72
CA THR A 150 2.53 26.63 6.90
C THR A 150 3.61 26.46 7.95
N LEU A 151 3.20 26.44 9.22
CA LEU A 151 4.12 26.19 10.33
C LEU A 151 4.81 24.83 10.18
N GLY A 152 6.13 24.80 10.26
CA GLY A 152 6.90 23.57 10.36
C GLY A 152 6.81 22.99 11.77
N TYR A 153 6.95 21.67 11.89
CA TYR A 153 6.88 21.00 13.19
C TYR A 153 8.03 20.01 13.36
N THR A 154 8.84 20.22 14.38
CA THR A 154 9.79 19.25 14.92
C THR A 154 9.46 19.05 16.40
N HIS A 155 9.39 17.80 16.88
CA HIS A 155 8.83 17.48 18.21
C HIS A 155 7.38 17.99 18.43
N PHE A 156 6.65 18.20 17.32
CA PHE A 156 5.36 18.89 17.31
C PHE A 156 5.39 20.29 17.96
N GLN A 157 6.57 20.93 17.98
CA GLN A 157 6.76 22.32 18.37
C GLN A 157 6.91 23.20 17.12
N PRO A 158 6.51 24.49 17.18
CA PRO A 158 6.74 25.46 16.12
C PRO A 158 8.20 25.47 15.65
N ALA A 159 8.40 25.30 14.34
CA ALA A 159 9.70 25.34 13.68
C ALA A 159 9.61 26.17 12.39
N GLN A 160 10.76 26.38 11.73
CA GLN A 160 10.85 27.14 10.47
C GLN A 160 9.75 26.74 9.48
N LEU A 161 9.18 27.76 8.81
CA LEU A 161 8.07 27.54 7.91
C LEU A 161 8.48 26.62 6.74
N ILE A 162 7.50 25.82 6.32
CA ILE A 162 7.53 25.10 5.04
C ILE A 162 6.31 25.55 4.23
N THR A 163 5.99 24.84 3.16
CA THR A 163 4.68 24.96 2.52
C THR A 163 3.83 23.71 2.69
N VAL A 164 2.50 23.85 2.58
CA VAL A 164 1.57 22.72 2.60
C VAL A 164 1.96 21.70 1.53
N GLY A 165 2.29 22.17 0.32
CA GLY A 165 2.78 21.31 -0.76
C GLY A 165 4.09 20.60 -0.43
N ARG A 166 5.04 21.28 0.24
CA ARG A 166 6.31 20.66 0.66
C ARG A 166 6.12 19.57 1.73
N ARG A 167 5.10 19.68 2.58
CA ARG A 167 4.72 18.61 3.50
C ARG A 167 4.15 17.41 2.73
N ALA A 168 3.22 17.66 1.81
CA ALA A 168 2.62 16.62 0.99
C ALA A 168 3.65 15.90 0.10
N SER A 169 4.65 16.61 -0.44
CA SER A 169 5.70 15.99 -1.25
C SER A 169 6.55 14.99 -0.46
N GLN A 170 6.66 15.13 0.87
CA GLN A 170 7.31 14.11 1.70
C GLN A 170 6.51 12.81 1.73
N TRP A 171 5.19 12.92 1.87
CA TRP A 171 4.31 11.75 1.82
C TRP A 171 4.33 11.07 0.45
N VAL A 172 4.39 11.85 -0.63
CA VAL A 172 4.57 11.34 -2.00
C VAL A 172 5.88 10.55 -2.13
N GLN A 173 6.96 11.06 -1.54
CA GLN A 173 8.27 10.40 -1.58
C GLN A 173 8.25 9.03 -0.90
N ASP A 174 7.68 8.92 0.30
CA ASP A 174 7.59 7.65 1.01
C ASP A 174 6.75 6.62 0.22
N LEU A 175 5.62 7.06 -0.36
CA LEU A 175 4.77 6.20 -1.20
C LEU A 175 5.44 5.76 -2.50
N LEU A 176 6.34 6.58 -3.08
CA LEU A 176 7.13 6.17 -4.24
C LEU A 176 8.12 5.05 -3.89
N MET A 177 8.73 5.09 -2.71
CA MET A 177 9.56 3.98 -2.22
C MET A 177 8.75 2.69 -2.08
N ASP A 178 7.52 2.78 -1.56
CA ASP A 178 6.61 1.63 -1.48
C ASP A 178 6.23 1.10 -2.88
N LEU A 179 5.97 2.00 -3.83
CA LEU A 179 5.68 1.62 -5.22
C LEU A 179 6.85 0.88 -5.87
N GLU A 180 8.08 1.34 -5.65
CA GLU A 180 9.31 0.68 -6.13
C GLU A 180 9.47 -0.72 -5.52
N ASP A 181 9.25 -0.86 -4.21
CA ASP A 181 9.33 -2.14 -3.51
C ASP A 181 8.30 -3.14 -4.02
N ILE A 182 7.04 -2.71 -4.13
CA ILE A 182 5.94 -3.55 -4.62
C ILE A 182 6.16 -3.95 -6.08
N LYS A 183 6.59 -3.00 -6.93
CA LYS A 183 6.90 -3.28 -8.34
C LYS A 183 8.03 -4.28 -8.48
N ARG A 184 9.08 -4.15 -7.66
CA ARG A 184 10.21 -5.08 -7.64
C ARG A 184 9.81 -6.50 -7.24
N VAL A 185 9.04 -6.67 -6.15
CA VAL A 185 8.61 -8.02 -5.74
C VAL A 185 7.64 -8.65 -6.75
N ARG A 186 6.83 -7.84 -7.44
CA ARG A 186 6.00 -8.30 -8.56
C ARG A 186 6.87 -8.78 -9.72
N ALA A 187 7.84 -7.97 -10.16
CA ALA A 187 8.70 -8.29 -11.30
C ALA A 187 9.60 -9.51 -11.05
N ASP A 188 10.02 -9.72 -9.80
CA ASP A 188 10.87 -10.84 -9.40
C ASP A 188 10.13 -12.17 -9.24
N LEU A 189 8.79 -12.17 -9.32
CA LEU A 189 8.00 -13.37 -9.08
C LEU A 189 8.21 -14.38 -10.21
N ARG A 190 8.61 -15.59 -9.83
CA ARG A 190 8.78 -16.72 -10.75
C ARG A 190 7.77 -17.82 -10.44
N TYR A 191 7.59 -18.71 -11.41
CA TYR A 191 6.68 -19.83 -11.29
C TYR A 191 7.32 -20.99 -10.52
N ARG A 192 6.52 -21.85 -9.86
CA ARG A 192 7.07 -23.10 -9.31
C ARG A 192 7.26 -24.13 -10.42
N GLY A 193 6.22 -24.33 -11.23
CA GLY A 193 6.22 -25.35 -12.30
C GLY A 193 6.02 -26.78 -11.80
N ALA A 194 6.40 -27.74 -12.63
CA ALA A 194 6.24 -29.18 -12.46
C ALA A 194 7.43 -29.83 -11.74
N GLN A 195 7.63 -29.50 -10.46
CA GLN A 195 8.86 -29.84 -9.71
C GLN A 195 8.86 -31.20 -9.00
N GLY A 196 7.73 -31.93 -9.02
CA GLY A 196 7.56 -33.15 -8.22
C GLY A 196 7.52 -32.89 -6.70
N THR A 197 7.57 -33.95 -5.90
CA THR A 197 7.33 -33.92 -4.44
C THR A 197 8.47 -33.32 -3.62
N THR A 198 9.72 -33.43 -4.07
CA THR A 198 10.91 -32.92 -3.36
C THR A 198 11.75 -31.98 -4.23
N GLY A 199 11.23 -31.54 -5.37
CA GLY A 199 11.96 -30.66 -6.29
C GLY A 199 12.80 -31.38 -7.34
N THR A 200 12.93 -32.71 -7.25
CA THR A 200 13.79 -33.52 -8.13
C THR A 200 13.15 -33.93 -9.44
N GLN A 201 11.84 -33.65 -9.62
CA GLN A 201 11.09 -34.01 -10.83
C GLN A 201 11.08 -35.53 -11.14
N ALA A 202 11.39 -36.40 -10.17
CA ALA A 202 11.53 -37.84 -10.40
C ALA A 202 10.30 -38.52 -11.01
N SER A 203 9.10 -38.08 -10.64
CA SER A 203 7.84 -38.58 -11.23
C SER A 203 7.71 -38.22 -12.71
N PHE A 204 8.16 -37.03 -13.11
CA PHE A 204 8.18 -36.62 -14.51
C PHE A 204 9.29 -37.32 -15.30
N MET A 205 10.45 -37.57 -14.67
CA MET A 205 11.49 -38.42 -15.27
C MET A 205 10.98 -39.81 -15.62
N GLU A 206 10.16 -40.42 -14.75
CA GLU A 206 9.55 -41.71 -15.02
C GLU A 206 8.58 -41.64 -16.21
N ILE A 207 7.67 -40.66 -16.20
CA ILE A 207 6.65 -40.50 -17.25
C ILE A 207 7.28 -40.22 -18.62
N PHE A 208 8.38 -39.44 -18.65
CA PHE A 208 9.14 -39.16 -19.86
C PHE A 208 10.29 -40.16 -20.11
N LYS A 209 10.29 -41.31 -19.43
CA LYS A 209 11.23 -42.43 -19.67
C LYS A 209 12.71 -42.02 -19.65
N GLY A 210 13.06 -41.13 -18.72
CA GLY A 210 14.42 -40.63 -18.52
C GLY A 210 14.80 -39.43 -19.39
N ASP A 211 13.89 -38.89 -20.20
CA ASP A 211 14.16 -37.72 -21.04
C ASP A 211 13.94 -36.40 -20.26
N GLY A 212 15.01 -35.91 -19.63
CA GLY A 212 14.99 -34.65 -18.88
C GLY A 212 14.69 -33.42 -19.74
N SER A 213 15.01 -33.45 -21.05
CA SER A 213 14.77 -32.30 -21.94
C SER A 213 13.28 -32.00 -22.12
N LYS A 214 12.43 -33.03 -22.06
CA LYS A 214 10.97 -32.86 -22.06
C LYS A 214 10.46 -32.21 -20.78
N ILE A 215 11.14 -32.40 -19.66
CA ILE A 215 10.77 -31.76 -18.38
C ILE A 215 11.12 -30.27 -18.40
N ASP A 216 12.24 -29.91 -19.03
CA ASP A 216 12.60 -28.51 -19.27
C ASP A 216 11.54 -27.85 -20.17
N GLN A 217 11.21 -28.47 -21.31
CA GLN A 217 10.15 -27.99 -22.22
C GLN A 217 8.77 -27.93 -21.55
N LEU A 218 8.42 -28.91 -20.70
CA LEU A 218 7.17 -28.89 -19.93
C LEU A 218 7.09 -27.63 -19.07
N ASN A 219 8.16 -27.28 -18.36
CA ASN A 219 8.19 -26.09 -17.52
C ASN A 219 8.18 -24.79 -18.34
N GLU A 220 8.80 -24.75 -19.51
CA GLU A 220 8.71 -23.61 -20.45
C GLU A 220 7.27 -23.38 -20.90
N ILE A 221 6.60 -24.42 -21.39
CA ILE A 221 5.19 -24.36 -21.83
C ILE A 221 4.28 -23.92 -20.68
N LEU A 222 4.48 -24.47 -19.48
CA LEU A 222 3.70 -24.12 -18.30
C LEU A 222 3.91 -22.67 -17.86
N CYS A 223 5.14 -22.14 -17.96
CA CYS A 223 5.41 -20.73 -17.67
C CYS A 223 4.72 -19.81 -18.68
N GLU A 224 4.78 -20.14 -19.97
CA GLU A 224 4.12 -19.39 -21.03
C GLU A 224 2.61 -19.34 -20.79
N LYS A 225 1.97 -20.50 -20.58
CA LYS A 225 0.53 -20.61 -20.28
C LYS A 225 0.13 -19.83 -19.04
N ALA A 226 0.94 -19.89 -17.98
CA ALA A 226 0.67 -19.20 -16.73
C ALA A 226 1.00 -17.69 -16.78
N GLY A 227 1.70 -17.20 -17.81
CA GLY A 227 2.14 -15.80 -17.91
C GLY A 227 3.26 -15.45 -16.93
N PHE A 228 4.22 -16.34 -16.75
CA PHE A 228 5.42 -16.13 -15.92
C PHE A 228 6.68 -16.17 -16.79
N PRO A 229 7.73 -15.38 -16.45
CA PRO A 229 8.95 -15.32 -17.27
C PRO A 229 9.77 -16.61 -17.19
N SER A 230 9.73 -17.31 -16.06
CA SER A 230 10.44 -18.57 -15.84
C SER A 230 10.00 -19.25 -14.54
N CYS A 231 10.40 -20.52 -14.39
CA CYS A 231 10.36 -21.22 -13.11
C CYS A 231 11.49 -20.76 -12.17
N TYR A 232 11.33 -20.98 -10.87
CA TYR A 232 12.47 -20.98 -9.95
C TYR A 232 13.47 -22.07 -10.37
N ALA A 233 14.74 -21.69 -10.49
CA ALA A 233 15.80 -22.62 -10.89
C ALA A 233 15.98 -23.78 -9.91
N ILE A 234 15.76 -23.52 -8.61
CA ILE A 234 15.76 -24.52 -7.55
C ILE A 234 14.46 -24.35 -6.76
N SER A 235 13.69 -25.43 -6.69
CA SER A 235 12.50 -25.57 -5.87
C SER A 235 12.63 -26.86 -5.09
N THR A 236 12.01 -26.91 -3.91
CA THR A 236 11.81 -28.17 -3.18
C THR A 236 10.40 -28.67 -3.48
N GLN A 237 9.67 -29.20 -2.49
CA GLN A 237 8.24 -29.44 -2.64
C GLN A 237 7.46 -28.17 -3.00
N THR A 238 7.92 -27.01 -2.55
CA THR A 238 7.23 -25.70 -2.66
C THR A 238 8.14 -24.67 -3.30
N TYR A 239 7.57 -23.55 -3.78
CA TYR A 239 8.42 -22.37 -3.94
C TYR A 239 8.89 -21.91 -2.55
N SER A 240 10.10 -21.36 -2.45
CA SER A 240 10.64 -20.94 -1.16
C SER A 240 9.72 -19.93 -0.47
N ARG A 241 9.34 -20.19 0.79
CA ARG A 241 8.53 -19.26 1.60
C ARG A 241 9.22 -17.91 1.87
N LYS A 242 10.50 -17.77 1.48
CA LYS A 242 11.18 -16.47 1.37
C LYS A 242 10.45 -15.51 0.43
N VAL A 243 9.79 -16.01 -0.61
CA VAL A 243 9.00 -15.21 -1.55
C VAL A 243 7.85 -14.52 -0.82
N ASP A 244 7.10 -15.26 0.00
CA ASP A 244 6.01 -14.72 0.82
C ASP A 244 6.54 -13.64 1.78
N LEU A 245 7.70 -13.87 2.40
CA LEU A 245 8.36 -12.88 3.26
C LEU A 245 8.75 -11.59 2.51
N ARG A 246 9.29 -11.70 1.29
CA ARG A 246 9.66 -10.51 0.49
C ARG A 246 8.43 -9.67 0.16
N ILE A 247 7.35 -10.30 -0.28
CA ILE A 247 6.07 -9.62 -0.58
C ILE A 247 5.48 -9.00 0.69
N ALA A 248 5.43 -9.76 1.79
CA ALA A 248 4.89 -9.29 3.04
C ALA A 248 5.68 -8.10 3.62
N ASN A 249 7.01 -8.05 3.44
CA ASN A 249 7.83 -6.90 3.85
C ASN A 249 7.53 -5.65 3.01
N ALA A 250 7.39 -5.78 1.69
CA ALA A 250 7.04 -4.65 0.82
C ALA A 250 5.66 -4.06 1.20
N LEU A 251 4.66 -4.93 1.43
CA LEU A 251 3.34 -4.48 1.86
C LEU A 251 3.33 -3.95 3.31
N SER A 252 4.15 -4.51 4.20
CA SER A 252 4.29 -4.04 5.59
C SER A 252 4.89 -2.63 5.64
N SER A 253 5.90 -2.33 4.80
CA SER A 253 6.44 -0.97 4.64
C SER A 253 5.33 0.01 4.26
N PHE A 254 4.53 -0.32 3.24
CA PHE A 254 3.38 0.49 2.84
C PHE A 254 2.37 0.70 3.98
N GLY A 255 2.11 -0.32 4.79
CA GLY A 255 1.29 -0.20 5.99
C GLY A 255 1.84 0.80 7.02
N ALA A 256 3.17 0.91 7.16
CA ALA A 256 3.81 1.91 8.00
C ALA A 256 3.71 3.33 7.41
N THR A 257 3.91 3.49 6.10
CA THR A 257 3.72 4.76 5.38
C THR A 257 2.29 5.28 5.54
N ALA A 258 1.29 4.40 5.37
CA ALA A 258 -0.13 4.75 5.57
C ALA A 258 -0.42 5.25 6.99
N GLN A 259 0.18 4.64 8.02
CA GLN A 259 0.06 5.10 9.41
C GLN A 259 0.70 6.48 9.64
N ARG A 260 1.87 6.72 9.02
CA ARG A 260 2.58 7.99 9.14
C ARG A 260 1.78 9.13 8.54
N ILE A 261 1.32 8.98 7.29
CA ILE A 261 0.53 9.97 6.56
C ILE A 261 -0.79 10.27 7.29
N SER A 262 -1.53 9.23 7.67
CA SER A 262 -2.81 9.40 8.37
C SER A 262 -2.66 10.06 9.74
N SER A 263 -1.55 9.84 10.44
CA SER A 263 -1.26 10.53 11.70
C SER A 263 -1.05 12.02 11.51
N ASP A 264 -0.27 12.42 10.49
CA ASP A 264 -0.09 13.84 10.16
C ASP A 264 -1.43 14.50 9.78
N ILE A 265 -2.27 13.84 8.96
CA ILE A 265 -3.60 14.34 8.59
C ILE A 265 -4.49 14.54 9.84
N ARG A 266 -4.48 13.59 10.78
CA ARG A 266 -5.25 13.69 12.03
C ARG A 266 -4.78 14.85 12.91
N HIS A 267 -3.46 15.11 12.97
CA HIS A 267 -2.94 16.29 13.64
C HIS A 267 -3.36 17.59 12.93
N LEU A 268 -3.29 17.65 11.60
CA LEU A 268 -3.72 18.82 10.83
C LEU A 268 -5.23 19.09 10.98
N ALA A 269 -6.05 18.05 11.12
CA ALA A 269 -7.48 18.17 11.40
C ALA A 269 -7.73 18.74 12.80
N ASN A 270 -7.00 18.28 13.83
CA ASN A 270 -7.04 18.89 15.17
C ASN A 270 -6.68 20.39 15.11
N LEU A 271 -5.65 20.70 14.33
CA LEU A 271 -5.17 22.04 14.07
C LEU A 271 -6.11 22.90 13.21
N LYS A 272 -7.12 22.30 12.55
CA LYS A 272 -8.07 22.93 11.60
C LYS A 272 -7.37 23.54 10.38
N GLU A 273 -6.25 22.95 9.97
CA GLU A 273 -5.49 23.39 8.79
C GLU A 273 -5.85 22.60 7.55
N LEU A 274 -6.15 21.32 7.73
CA LEU A 274 -6.55 20.39 6.68
C LEU A 274 -7.56 19.38 7.24
N GLU A 275 -8.64 19.15 6.52
CA GLU A 275 -9.65 18.12 6.81
C GLU A 275 -9.74 17.11 5.67
N GLU A 276 -10.17 15.89 5.99
CA GLU A 276 -10.59 14.91 4.98
C GLU A 276 -11.94 15.32 4.34
N PRO A 277 -12.26 14.83 3.12
CA PRO A 277 -13.51 15.18 2.46
C PRO A 277 -14.73 14.84 3.33
N PHE A 278 -15.72 15.74 3.36
CA PHE A 278 -16.95 15.55 4.13
C PHE A 278 -18.13 15.38 3.18
N GLU A 279 -18.79 14.22 3.21
CA GLU A 279 -19.96 13.97 2.36
C GLU A 279 -21.16 14.79 2.84
N LYS A 280 -22.05 15.15 1.90
CA LYS A 280 -23.18 16.06 2.16
C LYS A 280 -24.09 15.58 3.30
N ASP A 281 -24.31 14.27 3.39
CA ASP A 281 -25.19 13.63 4.38
C ASP A 281 -24.40 12.93 5.51
N GLN A 282 -23.08 13.16 5.60
CA GLN A 282 -22.24 12.54 6.62
C GLN A 282 -22.53 13.12 8.01
N ILE A 283 -22.78 12.25 8.98
CA ILE A 283 -22.92 12.63 10.39
C ILE A 283 -21.55 12.50 11.06
N GLY A 284 -20.91 13.63 11.38
CA GLY A 284 -19.59 13.64 12.01
C GLY A 284 -19.57 13.19 13.48
N SER A 285 -20.66 13.44 14.22
CA SER A 285 -20.85 13.00 15.60
C SER A 285 -22.34 12.87 15.90
N SER A 286 -22.73 11.82 16.62
CA SER A 286 -24.12 11.62 17.08
C SER A 286 -24.59 12.67 18.11
N ALA A 287 -23.69 13.47 18.69
CA ALA A 287 -24.00 14.42 19.76
C ALA A 287 -23.57 15.88 19.48
N MET A 288 -22.60 16.12 18.57
CA MET A 288 -22.04 17.45 18.33
C MET A 288 -22.04 17.80 16.84
N ALA A 289 -23.02 18.60 16.41
CA ALA A 289 -23.24 18.93 14.99
C ALA A 289 -22.06 19.64 14.29
N TYR A 290 -21.22 20.39 15.03
CA TYR A 290 -20.06 21.08 14.46
C TYR A 290 -18.80 20.20 14.38
N LYS A 291 -18.79 19.03 15.02
CA LYS A 291 -17.58 18.20 15.18
C LYS A 291 -17.39 17.30 13.97
N ARG A 292 -16.31 17.55 13.22
CA ARG A 292 -15.82 16.68 12.15
C ARG A 292 -14.65 15.84 12.66
N ASN A 293 -14.71 14.53 12.42
CA ASN A 293 -13.67 13.59 12.82
C ASN A 293 -12.95 13.06 11.57
N PRO A 294 -11.62 12.92 11.59
CA PRO A 294 -10.85 12.34 10.49
C PRO A 294 -10.97 10.79 10.48
N MET A 295 -12.19 10.28 10.39
CA MET A 295 -12.52 8.86 10.57
C MET A 295 -11.96 7.96 9.47
N ARG A 296 -11.83 8.47 8.23
CA ARG A 296 -11.21 7.72 7.14
C ARG A 296 -9.71 7.61 7.36
N SER A 297 -9.07 8.69 7.80
CA SER A 297 -7.67 8.70 8.20
C SER A 297 -7.42 7.76 9.40
N GLU A 298 -8.30 7.71 10.38
CA GLU A 298 -8.22 6.76 11.50
C GLU A 298 -8.36 5.30 11.03
N ARG A 299 -9.23 5.04 10.05
CA ARG A 299 -9.37 3.71 9.42
C ARG A 299 -8.11 3.31 8.66
N ILE A 300 -7.52 4.23 7.89
CA ILE A 300 -6.24 4.02 7.20
C ILE A 300 -5.15 3.67 8.22
N ALA A 301 -5.06 4.40 9.34
CA ALA A 301 -4.10 4.10 10.39
C ALA A 301 -4.32 2.71 11.01
N ALA A 302 -5.58 2.31 11.23
CA ALA A 302 -5.90 1.00 11.80
C ALA A 302 -5.56 -0.16 10.86
N LEU A 303 -5.98 -0.08 9.59
CA LEU A 303 -5.69 -1.10 8.58
C LEU A 303 -4.20 -1.13 8.21
N GLY A 304 -3.56 0.04 8.11
CA GLY A 304 -2.12 0.16 7.90
C GLY A 304 -1.32 -0.49 9.03
N ARG A 305 -1.79 -0.38 10.29
CA ARG A 305 -1.18 -1.09 11.43
C ARG A 305 -1.32 -2.60 11.34
N HIS A 306 -2.49 -3.10 10.94
CA HIS A 306 -2.68 -4.54 10.70
C HIS A 306 -1.69 -5.01 9.64
N LEU A 307 -1.65 -4.33 8.49
CA LEU A 307 -0.76 -4.65 7.37
C LEU A 307 0.73 -4.62 7.77
N ALA A 308 1.16 -3.59 8.50
CA ALA A 308 2.54 -3.46 8.97
C ALA A 308 2.99 -4.62 9.86
N ASN A 309 2.08 -5.29 10.56
CA ASN A 309 2.40 -6.37 11.50
C ASN A 309 2.34 -7.78 10.87
N LEU A 310 1.74 -7.95 9.69
CA LEU A 310 1.54 -9.27 9.08
C LEU A 310 2.83 -9.93 8.58
N ASN A 311 3.90 -9.17 8.35
CA ASN A 311 5.17 -9.72 7.86
C ASN A 311 5.82 -10.71 8.85
N LYS A 312 5.56 -10.56 10.16
CA LYS A 312 6.09 -11.47 11.19
C LYS A 312 5.66 -12.92 10.95
N ASN A 313 4.42 -13.14 10.51
CA ASN A 313 3.91 -14.46 10.17
C ASN A 313 4.74 -15.10 9.04
N ALA A 314 5.02 -14.34 7.97
CA ALA A 314 5.83 -14.82 6.85
C ALA A 314 7.29 -15.05 7.27
N ASN A 315 7.83 -14.20 8.14
CA ASN A 315 9.20 -14.33 8.66
C ASN A 315 9.37 -15.63 9.47
N ASP A 316 8.50 -15.85 10.44
CA ASP A 316 8.57 -17.04 11.29
C ASP A 316 8.29 -18.32 10.49
N THR A 317 7.34 -18.27 9.56
CA THR A 317 7.03 -19.40 8.65
C THR A 317 8.24 -19.77 7.81
N TYR A 318 8.92 -18.78 7.21
CA TYR A 318 10.13 -19.04 6.42
C TYR A 318 11.25 -19.63 7.28
N ALA A 319 11.49 -19.05 8.46
CA ALA A 319 12.58 -19.48 9.34
C ALA A 319 12.38 -20.90 9.89
N ALA A 320 11.12 -21.33 10.05
CA ALA A 320 10.76 -22.62 10.62
C ALA A 320 10.65 -23.76 9.59
N GLN A 321 10.76 -23.50 8.28
CA GLN A 321 10.69 -24.57 7.27
C GLN A 321 11.85 -25.57 7.43
N TRP A 322 11.53 -26.85 7.63
CA TRP A 322 12.54 -27.91 7.70
C TRP A 322 12.74 -28.59 6.34
N PHE A 323 13.99 -28.67 5.90
CA PHE A 323 14.42 -29.35 4.68
C PHE A 323 13.54 -28.99 3.46
N GLU A 324 12.99 -29.97 2.74
CA GLU A 324 12.23 -29.73 1.52
C GLU A 324 10.82 -29.16 1.74
N ARG A 325 10.21 -29.37 2.92
CA ARG A 325 8.97 -28.71 3.39
C ARG A 325 8.51 -29.27 4.75
N THR A 326 7.93 -28.40 5.58
CA THR A 326 6.97 -28.77 6.63
C THR A 326 5.61 -28.09 6.41
N LEU A 327 4.51 -28.79 6.76
CA LEU A 327 3.14 -28.38 6.41
C LEU A 327 2.52 -27.33 7.35
N ASP A 328 3.26 -26.91 8.39
CA ASP A 328 2.89 -25.82 9.30
C ASP A 328 2.73 -24.47 8.57
N ASP A 329 3.28 -24.35 7.35
CA ASP A 329 3.08 -23.22 6.45
C ASP A 329 1.62 -23.07 5.95
N SER A 330 0.90 -24.17 5.79
CA SER A 330 -0.37 -24.20 5.05
C SER A 330 -1.45 -23.34 5.70
N ALA A 331 -1.69 -23.51 6.99
CA ALA A 331 -2.78 -22.82 7.68
C ALA A 331 -2.53 -21.31 7.80
N ILE A 332 -1.32 -20.92 8.20
CA ILE A 332 -0.96 -19.52 8.41
C ILE A 332 -0.92 -18.73 7.11
N ARG A 333 -0.52 -19.35 5.99
CA ARG A 333 -0.54 -18.72 4.65
C ARG A 333 -1.96 -18.48 4.14
N ARG A 334 -2.90 -19.39 4.44
CA ARG A 334 -4.34 -19.24 4.08
C ARG A 334 -5.00 -18.03 4.78
N ILE A 335 -4.42 -17.56 5.89
CA ILE A 335 -4.85 -16.35 6.61
C ILE A 335 -4.05 -15.15 6.12
N THR A 336 -2.71 -15.22 6.25
CA THR A 336 -1.82 -14.07 6.09
C THR A 336 -1.81 -13.53 4.67
N ILE A 337 -1.77 -14.40 3.64
CA ILE A 337 -1.66 -13.96 2.24
C ILE A 337 -2.92 -13.19 1.82
N PRO A 338 -4.15 -13.71 1.96
CA PRO A 338 -5.33 -12.91 1.64
C PRO A 338 -5.43 -11.64 2.47
N GLU A 339 -5.16 -11.70 3.79
CA GLU A 339 -5.31 -10.54 4.66
C GLU A 339 -4.34 -9.40 4.32
N MET A 340 -3.08 -9.69 3.94
CA MET A 340 -2.13 -8.62 3.58
C MET A 340 -2.57 -7.89 2.30
N PHE A 341 -3.04 -8.63 1.29
CA PHE A 341 -3.51 -8.03 0.04
C PHE A 341 -4.84 -7.29 0.19
N LEU A 342 -5.82 -7.87 0.91
CA LEU A 342 -7.10 -7.21 1.20
C LEU A 342 -6.91 -5.92 2.03
N SER A 343 -5.95 -5.92 2.96
CA SER A 343 -5.63 -4.74 3.77
C SER A 343 -4.96 -3.66 2.93
N ALA A 344 -3.96 -4.02 2.11
CA ALA A 344 -3.29 -3.07 1.22
C ALA A 344 -4.27 -2.44 0.22
N ASP A 345 -5.18 -3.26 -0.34
CA ASP A 345 -6.24 -2.81 -1.23
C ASP A 345 -7.18 -1.80 -0.57
N ALA A 346 -7.68 -2.13 0.62
CA ALA A 346 -8.55 -1.24 1.39
C ALA A 346 -7.85 0.06 1.80
N VAL A 347 -6.56 0.01 2.14
CA VAL A 347 -5.75 1.19 2.44
C VAL A 347 -5.61 2.07 1.20
N CYS A 348 -5.29 1.50 0.03
CA CYS A 348 -5.19 2.27 -1.21
C CYS A 348 -6.51 2.97 -1.55
N MET A 349 -7.64 2.26 -1.47
CA MET A 349 -8.97 2.82 -1.72
C MET A 349 -9.32 3.96 -0.75
N ALA A 350 -9.05 3.77 0.54
CA ALA A 350 -9.34 4.78 1.56
C ALA A 350 -8.43 6.01 1.40
N MET A 351 -7.14 5.81 1.10
CA MET A 351 -6.22 6.90 0.80
C MET A 351 -6.67 7.66 -0.45
N ASP A 352 -7.05 6.96 -1.52
CA ASP A 352 -7.54 7.58 -2.76
C ASP A 352 -8.72 8.51 -2.50
N ASN A 353 -9.70 8.03 -1.73
CA ASN A 353 -10.85 8.84 -1.33
C ASN A 353 -10.43 10.10 -0.54
N VAL A 354 -9.52 9.95 0.44
CA VAL A 354 -9.06 11.06 1.28
C VAL A 354 -8.30 12.11 0.47
N VAL A 355 -7.31 11.69 -0.33
CA VAL A 355 -6.45 12.62 -1.09
C VAL A 355 -7.20 13.27 -2.27
N SER A 356 -8.28 12.66 -2.76
CA SER A 356 -9.12 13.23 -3.82
C SER A 356 -9.96 14.42 -3.36
N GLY A 357 -10.08 14.68 -2.05
CA GLY A 357 -11.00 15.69 -1.54
C GLY A 357 -10.54 16.39 -0.27
N PHE A 358 -9.22 16.57 -0.11
CA PHE A 358 -8.70 17.39 0.98
C PHE A 358 -9.33 18.78 0.99
N VAL A 359 -9.64 19.27 2.19
CA VAL A 359 -10.11 20.64 2.41
C VAL A 359 -9.05 21.39 3.20
N VAL A 360 -8.43 22.40 2.58
CA VAL A 360 -7.41 23.24 3.20
C VAL A 360 -8.03 24.53 3.70
N TYR A 361 -7.58 25.03 4.84
CA TYR A 361 -8.07 26.29 5.44
C TYR A 361 -6.94 27.35 5.51
N PRO A 362 -6.62 28.05 4.40
CA PRO A 362 -5.49 28.99 4.34
C PRO A 362 -5.52 30.08 5.41
N ASN A 363 -6.70 30.63 5.73
CA ASN A 363 -6.82 31.66 6.76
C ASN A 363 -6.48 31.14 8.16
N ARG A 364 -6.83 29.87 8.46
CA ARG A 364 -6.47 29.28 9.76
C ARG A 364 -4.97 28.99 9.82
N ILE A 365 -4.39 28.46 8.74
CA ILE A 365 -2.95 28.25 8.61
C ILE A 365 -2.21 29.58 8.83
N HIS A 366 -2.60 30.62 8.10
CA HIS A 366 -2.01 31.96 8.23
C HIS A 366 -2.12 32.48 9.67
N SER A 367 -3.29 32.36 10.30
CA SER A 367 -3.45 32.84 11.69
C SER A 367 -2.49 32.16 12.67
N ARG A 368 -2.25 30.84 12.53
CA ARG A 368 -1.29 30.12 13.38
C ARG A 368 0.16 30.47 13.05
N VAL A 369 0.47 30.66 11.77
CA VAL A 369 1.80 31.15 11.37
C VAL A 369 2.08 32.50 12.06
N MET A 370 1.13 33.43 12.04
CA MET A 370 1.31 34.75 12.67
C MET A 370 1.38 34.71 14.21
N GLU A 371 0.87 33.66 14.86
CA GLU A 371 1.04 33.46 16.31
C GLU A 371 2.51 33.16 16.68
N GLU A 372 3.25 32.49 15.79
CA GLU A 372 4.61 31.97 16.06
C GLU A 372 5.72 32.71 15.30
N LEU A 373 5.42 33.27 14.13
CA LEU A 373 6.40 33.91 13.25
C LEU A 373 7.20 35.04 13.90
N PRO A 374 6.62 35.90 14.78
CA PRO A 374 7.40 36.91 15.48
C PRO A 374 8.61 36.35 16.24
N PHE A 375 8.47 35.17 16.87
CA PHE A 375 9.58 34.53 17.58
C PHE A 375 10.64 34.00 16.61
N MET A 376 10.21 33.43 15.48
CA MET A 376 11.11 32.89 14.45
C MET A 376 11.84 33.97 13.65
N ALA A 377 11.25 35.16 13.52
CA ALA A 377 11.80 36.26 12.75
C ALA A 377 12.83 37.11 13.51
N THR A 378 13.12 36.78 14.77
CA THR A 378 14.07 37.52 15.62
C THR A 378 15.45 37.68 14.97
N GLU A 379 16.00 36.63 14.34
CA GLU A 379 17.28 36.72 13.63
C GLU A 379 17.22 37.69 12.43
N VAL A 380 16.11 37.70 11.67
CA VAL A 380 15.94 38.62 10.54
C VAL A 380 15.92 40.08 11.00
N ILE A 381 15.26 40.35 12.13
CA ILE A 381 15.20 41.67 12.73
C ILE A 381 16.59 42.11 13.21
N ILE A 382 17.33 41.23 13.90
CA ILE A 382 18.71 41.49 14.32
C ILE A 382 19.59 41.81 13.11
N MET A 383 19.51 41.00 12.04
CA MET A 383 20.29 41.22 10.83
C MET A 383 20.01 42.58 10.18
N ARG A 384 18.75 43.05 10.19
CA ARG A 384 18.42 44.38 9.66
C ARG A 384 18.98 45.51 10.53
N ILE A 385 18.92 45.38 11.86
CA ILE A 385 19.53 46.37 12.77
C ILE A 385 21.03 46.50 12.48
N VAL A 386 21.72 45.38 12.29
CA VAL A 386 23.15 45.37 11.91
C VAL A 386 23.37 46.03 10.56
N ALA A 387 22.52 45.73 9.56
CA ALA A 387 22.62 46.35 8.23
C ALA A 387 22.40 47.88 8.26
N ASN A 388 21.63 48.37 9.23
CA ASN A 388 21.43 49.80 9.50
C ASN A 388 22.50 50.42 10.42
N GLY A 389 23.61 49.70 10.68
CA GLY A 389 24.75 50.20 11.46
C GLY A 389 24.69 49.93 12.97
N GLY A 390 23.73 49.16 13.45
CA GLY A 390 23.59 48.80 14.87
C GLY A 390 24.48 47.63 15.33
N SER A 391 24.66 47.49 16.65
CA SER A 391 25.40 46.38 17.25
C SER A 391 24.56 45.10 17.29
N ARG A 392 25.10 43.99 16.75
CA ARG A 392 24.45 42.67 16.82
C ARG A 392 24.19 42.22 18.25
N GLN A 393 25.15 42.45 19.14
CA GLN A 393 25.09 41.96 20.53
C GLN A 393 24.01 42.71 21.32
N GLU A 394 23.90 44.02 21.12
CA GLU A 394 22.86 44.83 21.75
C GLU A 394 21.48 44.46 21.19
N ALA A 395 21.35 44.32 19.87
CA ALA A 395 20.08 43.96 19.23
C ALA A 395 19.57 42.59 19.70
N HIS A 396 20.48 41.62 19.85
CA HIS A 396 20.15 40.32 20.39
C HIS A 396 19.67 40.40 21.85
N GLU A 397 20.32 41.18 22.71
CA GLU A 397 19.90 41.29 24.11
C GLU A 397 18.56 42.00 24.27
N GLU A 398 18.34 43.09 23.55
CA GLU A 398 17.06 43.81 23.52
C GLU A 398 15.92 42.90 23.06
N ILE A 399 16.10 42.19 21.93
CA ILE A 399 15.05 41.31 21.40
C ILE A 399 14.83 40.09 22.30
N ARG A 400 15.86 39.60 22.99
CA ARG A 400 15.75 38.49 23.95
C ARG A 400 14.84 38.88 25.12
N VAL A 401 15.03 40.07 25.69
CA VAL A 401 14.19 40.57 26.79
C VAL A 401 12.73 40.68 26.35
N LEU A 402 12.46 41.30 25.19
CA LEU A 402 11.10 41.44 24.66
C LEU A 402 10.47 40.08 24.33
N SER A 403 11.25 39.14 23.79
CA SER A 403 10.78 37.78 23.48
C SER A 403 10.40 36.99 24.74
N HIS A 404 11.15 37.13 25.84
CA HIS A 404 10.78 36.52 27.12
C HIS A 404 9.48 37.10 27.66
N GLN A 405 9.28 38.41 27.58
CA GLN A 405 8.04 39.07 28.01
C GLN A 405 6.83 38.59 27.20
N ALA A 406 6.95 38.55 25.87
CA ALA A 406 5.89 38.05 24.99
C ALA A 406 5.60 36.56 25.23
N SER A 407 6.65 35.74 25.41
CA SER A 407 6.49 34.33 25.78
C SER A 407 5.75 34.16 27.11
N ASP A 408 6.00 35.02 28.10
CA ASP A 408 5.28 34.99 29.38
C ASP A 408 3.81 35.37 29.22
N VAL A 409 3.48 36.34 28.36
CA VAL A 409 2.08 36.67 28.02
C VAL A 409 1.38 35.44 27.43
N VAL A 410 1.99 34.78 26.45
CA VAL A 410 1.41 33.59 25.81
C VAL A 410 1.26 32.44 26.82
N LYS A 411 2.33 32.08 27.55
CA LYS A 411 2.36 30.85 28.35
C LYS A 411 1.77 30.99 29.75
N LYS A 412 1.96 32.14 30.41
CA LYS A 412 1.47 32.36 31.79
C LYS A 412 0.11 33.02 31.83
N GLN A 413 -0.25 33.80 30.81
CA GLN A 413 -1.48 34.60 30.81
C GLN A 413 -2.51 34.12 29.78
N GLY A 414 -2.13 33.22 28.86
CA GLY A 414 -3.01 32.80 27.76
C GLY A 414 -3.31 33.92 26.76
N GLY A 415 -2.46 34.95 26.72
CA GLY A 415 -2.59 36.09 25.82
C GLY A 415 -2.07 35.80 24.42
N ARG A 416 -2.26 36.77 23.51
CA ARG A 416 -1.68 36.71 22.16
C ARG A 416 -0.18 37.06 22.21
N ASN A 417 0.56 36.58 21.23
CA ASN A 417 1.94 37.01 21.04
C ASN A 417 1.97 38.50 20.68
N ASP A 418 2.54 39.31 21.56
CA ASP A 418 2.64 40.78 21.43
C ASP A 418 4.07 41.27 21.14
N LEU A 419 4.98 40.37 20.72
CA LEU A 419 6.39 40.70 20.48
C LEU A 419 6.58 41.85 19.47
N ILE A 420 5.82 41.85 18.37
CA ILE A 420 5.93 42.92 17.36
C ILE A 420 5.47 44.27 17.92
N ASP A 421 4.41 44.28 18.73
CA ASP A 421 3.92 45.50 19.37
C ASP A 421 4.96 46.06 20.34
N ARG A 422 5.62 45.18 21.11
CA ARG A 422 6.73 45.54 22.00
C ARG A 422 7.93 46.12 21.23
N ILE A 423 8.26 45.55 20.07
CA ILE A 423 9.34 46.04 19.22
C ILE A 423 8.97 47.43 18.66
N LYS A 424 7.74 47.64 18.20
CA LYS A 424 7.23 48.94 17.72
C LYS A 424 7.15 50.01 18.82
N ALA A 425 7.03 49.61 20.09
CA ALA A 425 7.05 50.52 21.23
C ALA A 425 8.46 50.80 21.80
N THR A 426 9.47 50.04 21.37
CA THR A 426 10.84 50.14 21.90
C THR A 426 11.71 50.97 20.96
N LYS A 427 12.12 52.15 21.42
CA LYS A 427 12.89 53.13 20.62
C LYS A 427 14.17 52.56 19.98
N TYR A 428 14.82 51.57 20.61
CA TYR A 428 16.00 50.91 20.03
C TYR A 428 15.75 50.35 18.61
N PHE A 429 14.53 49.86 18.34
CA PHE A 429 14.16 49.28 17.06
C PHE A 429 13.58 50.28 16.05
N GLU A 430 13.60 51.59 16.34
CA GLU A 430 13.15 52.66 15.44
C GLU A 430 13.69 52.53 14.00
N PRO A 431 14.98 52.19 13.77
CA PRO A 431 15.52 52.04 12.42
C PRO A 431 14.88 50.95 11.56
N VAL A 432 14.12 50.02 12.15
CA VAL A 432 13.50 48.90 11.40
C VAL A 432 11.98 48.93 11.41
N TRP A 433 11.35 49.88 12.12
CA TRP A 433 9.88 49.92 12.26
C TRP A 433 9.14 49.93 10.92
N ALA A 434 9.63 50.69 9.94
CA ALA A 434 9.03 50.78 8.61
C ALA A 434 9.09 49.47 7.81
N ASP A 435 10.06 48.60 8.12
CA ASP A 435 10.29 47.35 7.42
C ASP A 435 9.64 46.14 8.12
N LEU A 436 9.20 46.26 9.38
CA LEU A 436 8.73 45.14 10.19
C LEU A 436 7.61 44.34 9.52
N ASP A 437 6.61 45.02 8.94
CA ASP A 437 5.48 44.33 8.31
C ASP A 437 5.94 43.49 7.10
N ASN A 438 6.90 44.00 6.31
CA ASN A 438 7.51 43.26 5.20
C ASN A 438 8.39 42.10 5.69
N MET A 439 9.12 42.30 6.79
CA MET A 439 9.91 41.23 7.41
C MET A 439 9.04 40.10 7.94
N MET A 440 7.78 40.38 8.31
CA MET A 440 6.83 39.39 8.82
C MET A 440 6.03 38.69 7.71
N ASP A 441 6.32 38.90 6.41
CA ASP A 441 5.67 38.13 5.35
C ASP A 441 6.08 36.64 5.44
N PRO A 442 5.15 35.70 5.69
CA PRO A 442 5.45 34.27 5.78
C PRO A 442 6.18 33.71 4.55
N LYS A 443 5.98 34.29 3.36
CA LYS A 443 6.64 33.85 2.12
C LYS A 443 8.16 33.98 2.18
N ASN A 444 8.68 34.86 3.03
CA ASN A 444 10.13 35.03 3.20
C ASN A 444 10.77 33.88 4.01
N PHE A 445 9.97 33.03 4.67
CA PHE A 445 10.45 32.00 5.59
C PHE A 445 10.27 30.56 5.08
N ILE A 446 9.77 30.36 3.87
CA ILE A 446 9.54 29.01 3.30
C ILE A 446 10.78 28.42 2.62
N GLY A 447 11.89 29.15 2.58
CA GLY A 447 13.14 28.72 1.93
C GLY A 447 12.92 28.27 0.48
N ARG A 448 13.42 27.08 0.14
CA ARG A 448 13.28 26.50 -1.22
C ARG A 448 12.06 25.60 -1.39
N SER A 449 11.08 25.65 -0.49
CA SER A 449 9.95 24.71 -0.44
C SER A 449 9.23 24.55 -1.78
N ALA A 450 8.76 25.65 -2.38
CA ALA A 450 8.05 25.62 -3.65
C ALA A 450 8.88 25.03 -4.80
N HIS A 451 10.16 25.44 -4.89
CA HIS A 451 11.08 24.92 -5.91
C HIS A 451 11.34 23.41 -5.75
N SER A 452 11.50 22.93 -4.51
CA SER A 452 11.67 21.50 -4.24
C SER A 452 10.44 20.68 -4.64
N VAL A 453 9.23 21.21 -4.41
CA VAL A 453 7.98 20.57 -4.84
C VAL A 453 7.90 20.52 -6.37
N GLU A 454 8.16 21.63 -7.05
CA GLU A 454 8.14 21.70 -8.52
C GLU A 454 9.13 20.71 -9.14
N LYS A 455 10.37 20.64 -8.60
CA LYS A 455 11.40 19.71 -9.09
C LYS A 455 11.00 18.24 -8.92
N TYR A 456 10.27 17.91 -7.86
CA TYR A 456 9.95 16.52 -7.52
C TYR A 456 8.63 16.05 -8.13
N CYS A 457 7.55 16.82 -7.91
CA CYS A 457 6.19 16.50 -8.31
C CYS A 457 5.78 17.11 -9.65
N GLY A 458 6.48 18.13 -10.13
CA GLY A 458 6.15 18.86 -11.36
C GLY A 458 6.55 18.12 -12.64
N PRO A 459 6.26 18.72 -13.81
CA PRO A 459 6.60 18.14 -15.11
C PRO A 459 8.10 17.86 -15.25
N GLY A 460 8.45 16.67 -15.72
CA GLY A 460 9.82 16.15 -15.81
C GLY A 460 10.44 15.74 -14.48
N GLY A 461 9.67 15.78 -13.38
CA GLY A 461 10.09 15.34 -12.06
C GLY A 461 10.10 13.82 -11.89
N GLU A 462 10.66 13.37 -10.76
CA GLU A 462 10.78 11.95 -10.43
C GLU A 462 9.42 11.24 -10.34
N VAL A 463 8.40 11.94 -9.83
CA VAL A 463 7.04 11.40 -9.72
C VAL A 463 6.45 11.07 -11.10
N GLU A 464 6.59 11.96 -12.09
CA GLU A 464 6.04 11.71 -13.43
C GLU A 464 6.72 10.49 -14.08
N ALA A 465 8.05 10.39 -13.95
CA ALA A 465 8.81 9.26 -14.48
C ALA A 465 8.40 7.93 -13.85
N ALA A 466 8.25 7.88 -12.52
CA ALA A 466 7.85 6.68 -11.81
C ALA A 466 6.43 6.22 -12.15
N LEU A 467 5.52 7.15 -12.48
CA LEU A 467 4.11 6.87 -12.75
C LEU A 467 3.78 6.64 -14.23
N ALA A 468 4.76 6.75 -15.13
CA ALA A 468 4.55 6.70 -16.59
C ALA A 468 3.76 5.46 -17.06
N GLU A 469 4.05 4.30 -16.46
CA GLU A 469 3.41 3.01 -16.77
C GLU A 469 1.89 3.02 -16.51
N TRP A 470 1.42 3.80 -15.54
CA TRP A 470 -0.01 3.86 -15.16
C TRP A 470 -0.71 5.12 -15.65
N SER A 471 -0.11 5.88 -16.57
CA SER A 471 -0.65 7.16 -17.05
C SER A 471 -2.07 7.06 -17.62
N SER A 472 -2.41 5.95 -18.28
CA SER A 472 -3.76 5.72 -18.82
C SER A 472 -4.80 5.51 -17.71
N GLN A 473 -4.46 4.69 -16.71
CA GLN A 473 -5.30 4.38 -15.56
C GLN A 473 -5.52 5.63 -14.72
N ILE A 474 -4.46 6.38 -14.45
CA ILE A 474 -4.50 7.67 -13.74
C ILE A 474 -5.46 8.65 -14.44
N LYS A 475 -5.33 8.83 -15.76
CA LYS A 475 -6.20 9.73 -16.54
C LYS A 475 -7.67 9.33 -16.48
N SER A 476 -7.96 8.04 -16.41
CA SER A 476 -9.33 7.52 -16.30
C SER A 476 -9.86 7.45 -14.86
N SER A 477 -9.00 7.68 -13.87
CA SER A 477 -9.34 7.48 -12.46
C SER A 477 -10.38 8.51 -11.99
N LYS A 478 -11.32 8.04 -11.18
CA LYS A 478 -12.25 8.89 -10.42
C LYS A 478 -11.92 8.80 -8.94
N ALA A 479 -12.49 9.67 -8.12
CA ALA A 479 -12.43 9.48 -6.67
C ALA A 479 -13.13 8.17 -6.30
N VAL A 480 -12.46 7.32 -5.54
CA VAL A 480 -13.09 6.08 -5.02
C VAL A 480 -14.23 6.44 -4.07
N GLU A 481 -15.40 5.87 -4.31
CA GLU A 481 -16.50 5.83 -3.35
C GLU A 481 -16.29 4.63 -2.42
N LEU A 482 -16.20 4.89 -1.12
CA LEU A 482 -16.02 3.83 -0.14
C LEU A 482 -17.38 3.21 0.20
N SER A 483 -17.57 1.93 -0.13
CA SER A 483 -18.69 1.17 0.41
C SER A 483 -18.57 1.13 1.94
N LEU A 484 -19.62 1.59 2.64
CA LEU A 484 -19.62 1.68 4.10
C LEU A 484 -19.60 0.35 4.81
#